data_AF-A0A2A4E9Q9-F1
#
_entry.id   AF-A0A2A4E9Q9-F1
#
_cell.length_a   1.000
_cell.length_b   1.000
_cell.length_c   1.000
_cell.angle_alpha   90.00
_cell.angle_beta   90.00
_cell.angle_gamma   90.00
#
_symmetry.space_group_name_H-M   'P 1'
#
loop_
_entity.id
_entity.type
_entity.pdbx_description
1 polymer ?
#
loop_
_entity_poly.entity_id
_entity_poly.type
_entity_poly.pdbx_seq_one_letter_code
_entity_poly.pdbx_strand_id
1 'polypeptide(L)'
;MTDTWTGIAAEFLHLYPRGKRLLAVAGADAERSRRAADALAAALTDAGQTVAREHTVDGDDEALRAGVITPFRADAADSTVLIVSGPAALLSEKSRGLWNFTLWQLAGDEQPHSVASALVDLTDPANPSRRFADYCALPASFGA
;
A
#
# COMPACT_ATOMS: atom_id res chain seq x y z
N MET A 1 -4.91 4.98 22.05
CA MET A 1 -5.00 5.19 20.59
C MET A 1 -4.06 4.21 19.95
N THR A 2 -4.57 3.37 19.05
CA THR A 2 -3.73 2.45 18.27
C THR A 2 -2.88 3.28 17.31
N ASP A 3 -1.59 2.98 17.21
CA ASP A 3 -0.71 3.62 16.22
C ASP A 3 -1.28 3.45 14.79
N THR A 4 -1.03 4.42 13.92
CA THR A 4 -1.60 4.49 12.56
C THR A 4 -1.33 3.21 11.77
N TRP A 5 -0.12 2.63 11.86
CA TRP A 5 0.22 1.42 11.12
C TRP A 5 -0.48 0.18 11.69
N THR A 6 -0.57 0.05 13.01
CA THR A 6 -1.31 -1.04 13.65
C THR A 6 -2.80 -0.96 13.32
N GLY A 7 -3.37 0.24 13.25
CA GLY A 7 -4.77 0.44 12.83
C GLY A 7 -5.01 -0.02 11.39
N ILE A 8 -4.12 0.36 10.47
CA ILE A 8 -4.18 -0.06 9.05
C ILE A 8 -4.00 -1.56 8.91
N ALA A 9 -3.04 -2.15 9.62
CA ALA A 9 -2.81 -3.60 9.61
C ALA A 9 -4.05 -4.35 10.10
N ALA A 10 -4.69 -3.90 11.19
CA ALA A 10 -5.92 -4.51 11.70
C ALA A 10 -7.07 -4.40 10.69
N GLU A 11 -7.25 -3.26 10.03
CA GLU A 11 -8.24 -3.06 8.97
C GLU A 11 -8.00 -4.02 7.79
N PHE A 12 -6.76 -4.08 7.29
CA PHE A 12 -6.39 -4.98 6.20
C PHE A 12 -6.67 -6.45 6.53
N LEU A 13 -6.30 -6.90 7.73
CA LEU A 13 -6.52 -8.27 8.17
C LEU A 13 -8.00 -8.59 8.41
N HIS A 14 -8.80 -7.59 8.77
CA HIS A 14 -10.24 -7.75 8.87
C HIS A 14 -10.89 -7.93 7.48
N LEU A 15 -10.50 -7.12 6.50
CA LEU A 15 -11.03 -7.17 5.13
C LEU A 15 -10.55 -8.40 4.35
N TYR A 16 -9.30 -8.81 4.57
CA TYR A 16 -8.65 -9.93 3.88
C TYR A 16 -8.13 -10.96 4.90
N PRO A 17 -9.02 -11.77 5.51
CA PRO A 17 -8.67 -12.63 6.63
C PRO A 17 -7.86 -13.88 6.25
N ARG A 18 -7.83 -14.26 4.97
CA ARG A 18 -7.22 -15.51 4.49
C ARG A 18 -6.60 -15.38 3.11
N GLY A 19 -5.76 -16.36 2.77
CA GLY A 19 -5.15 -16.51 1.45
C GLY A 19 -3.91 -15.63 1.25
N LYS A 20 -3.41 -15.62 0.02
CA LYS A 20 -2.32 -14.75 -0.41
C LYS A 20 -2.85 -13.35 -0.63
N ARG A 21 -2.27 -12.38 0.09
CA ARG A 21 -2.80 -11.01 0.13
C ARG A 21 -1.73 -10.05 -0.35
N LEU A 22 -2.08 -9.26 -1.36
CA LEU A 22 -1.18 -8.31 -2.00
C LEU A 22 -1.57 -6.90 -1.60
N LEU A 23 -0.58 -6.14 -1.16
CA LEU A 23 -0.74 -4.76 -0.72
C LEU A 23 0.25 -3.87 -1.48
N ALA A 24 -0.25 -2.78 -2.07
CA ALA A 24 0.59 -1.76 -2.67
C ALA A 24 0.75 -0.56 -1.73
N VAL A 25 1.97 -0.03 -1.65
CA VAL A 25 2.28 1.22 -0.96
C VAL A 25 2.92 2.17 -1.97
N ALA A 26 2.25 3.28 -2.25
CA ALA A 26 2.71 4.25 -3.23
C ALA A 26 2.42 5.68 -2.77
N GLY A 27 2.98 6.63 -3.51
CA GLY A 27 2.79 8.05 -3.32
C GLY A 27 3.66 8.81 -4.32
N ALA A 28 3.71 10.14 -4.20
CA ALA A 28 4.53 10.97 -5.09
C ALA A 28 6.04 10.67 -4.94
N ASP A 29 6.47 10.30 -3.73
CA ASP A 29 7.86 9.94 -3.42
C ASP A 29 8.00 8.42 -3.18
N ALA A 30 8.66 7.72 -4.10
CA ALA A 30 8.85 6.27 -4.03
C ALA A 30 9.69 5.82 -2.82
N GLU A 31 10.63 6.65 -2.36
CA GLU A 31 11.47 6.33 -1.21
C GLU A 31 10.67 6.46 0.09
N ARG A 32 9.79 7.47 0.18
CA ARG A 32 8.81 7.56 1.27
C ARG A 32 7.83 6.39 1.26
N SER A 33 7.40 5.93 0.07
CA SER A 33 6.61 4.70 -0.07
C SER A 33 7.35 3.46 0.44
N ARG A 34 8.67 3.37 0.19
CA ARG A 34 9.50 2.27 0.71
C ARG A 34 9.52 2.24 2.23
N ARG A 35 9.80 3.39 2.86
CA ARG A 35 9.79 3.52 4.34
C ARG A 35 8.41 3.25 4.95
N ALA A 36 7.34 3.75 4.33
CA ALA A 36 5.97 3.48 4.76
C ALA A 36 5.62 1.98 4.70
N ALA A 37 6.08 1.29 3.66
CA ALA A 37 5.89 -0.14 3.53
C ALA A 37 6.67 -0.94 4.58
N ASP A 38 7.84 -0.46 5.01
CA ASP A 38 8.61 -1.10 6.09
C ASP A 38 7.89 -0.93 7.44
N ALA A 39 7.32 0.25 7.72
CA ALA A 39 6.53 0.49 8.92
C ALA A 39 5.25 -0.37 8.95
N LEU A 40 4.54 -0.48 7.82
CA LEU A 40 3.37 -1.34 7.71
C LEU A 40 3.72 -2.83 7.83
N ALA A 41 4.86 -3.25 7.27
CA ALA A 41 5.35 -4.62 7.43
C ALA A 41 5.63 -4.95 8.89
N ALA A 42 6.30 -4.04 9.62
CA ALA A 42 6.53 -4.22 11.05
C ALA A 42 5.20 -4.42 11.81
N ALA A 43 4.20 -3.56 11.56
CA ALA A 43 2.89 -3.70 12.19
C ALA A 43 2.17 -5.02 11.86
N LEU A 44 2.29 -5.51 10.61
CA LEU A 44 1.73 -6.81 10.21
C LEU A 44 2.48 -7.99 10.83
N THR A 45 3.80 -7.90 10.94
CA THR A 45 4.62 -8.91 11.62
C THR A 45 4.32 -8.96 13.12
N ASP A 46 4.16 -7.82 13.78
CA ASP A 46 3.73 -7.74 15.18
C ASP A 46 2.33 -8.35 15.39
N ALA A 47 1.46 -8.27 14.37
CA ALA A 47 0.17 -8.95 14.32
C ALA A 47 0.26 -10.44 13.90
N GLY A 48 1.46 -11.03 13.90
CA GLY A 48 1.70 -12.45 13.65
C GLY A 48 1.61 -12.87 12.18
N GLN A 49 1.70 -11.95 11.23
CA GLN A 49 1.68 -12.27 9.81
C GLN A 49 3.09 -12.53 9.26
N THR A 50 3.19 -13.49 8.35
CA THR A 50 4.36 -13.64 7.48
C THR A 50 4.28 -12.61 6.35
N VAL A 51 5.26 -11.71 6.29
CA VAL A 51 5.30 -10.60 5.33
C VAL A 51 6.49 -10.73 4.40
N ALA A 52 6.24 -10.69 3.10
CA ALA A 52 7.26 -10.51 2.06
C ALA A 52 7.28 -9.03 1.61
N ARG A 53 8.47 -8.50 1.33
CA ARG A 53 8.70 -7.11 0.93
C ARG A 53 9.36 -7.04 -0.43
N GLU A 54 8.77 -6.24 -1.32
CA GLU A 54 9.36 -5.92 -2.60
C GLU A 54 9.30 -4.41 -2.88
N HIS A 55 10.21 -3.94 -3.72
CA HIS A 55 10.26 -2.55 -4.16
C HIS A 55 10.52 -2.48 -5.67
N THR A 56 9.70 -1.69 -6.35
CA THR A 56 9.90 -1.35 -7.77
C THR A 56 10.31 0.11 -7.90
N VAL A 57 11.32 0.37 -8.72
CA VAL A 57 11.90 1.70 -8.92
C VAL A 57 11.03 2.53 -9.86
N ASP A 58 10.53 1.92 -10.93
CA ASP A 58 9.80 2.59 -12.02
C ASP A 58 8.30 2.25 -12.04
N GLY A 59 7.89 1.20 -11.33
CA GLY A 59 6.51 0.71 -11.39
C GLY A 59 6.19 0.00 -12.70
N ASP A 60 7.19 -0.55 -13.41
CA ASP A 60 6.97 -1.29 -14.64
C ASP A 60 6.07 -2.51 -14.39
N ASP A 61 4.90 -2.47 -15.02
CA ASP A 61 3.78 -3.37 -14.77
C ASP A 61 4.02 -4.78 -15.33
N GLU A 62 4.79 -4.91 -16.41
CA GLU A 62 5.16 -6.20 -16.98
C GLU A 62 6.23 -6.90 -16.12
N ALA A 63 7.30 -6.19 -15.79
CA ALA A 63 8.37 -6.68 -14.92
C ALA A 63 7.83 -7.03 -13.53
N LEU A 64 6.95 -6.21 -12.97
CA LEU A 64 6.29 -6.50 -11.69
C LEU A 64 5.49 -7.81 -11.76
N ARG A 65 4.70 -8.02 -12.81
CA ARG A 65 3.91 -9.25 -12.94
C ARG A 65 4.77 -10.49 -13.11
N ALA A 66 5.77 -10.42 -13.98
CA ALA A 66 6.63 -11.55 -14.30
C ALA A 66 7.56 -11.90 -13.13
N GLY A 67 8.18 -10.88 -12.51
CA GLY A 67 9.23 -11.06 -11.51
C GLY A 67 8.72 -11.21 -10.08
N VAL A 68 7.56 -10.64 -9.74
CA VAL A 68 7.08 -10.58 -8.35
C VAL A 68 5.73 -11.26 -8.18
N ILE A 69 4.71 -10.83 -8.94
CA ILE A 69 3.33 -11.26 -8.69
C ILE A 69 3.11 -12.72 -9.07
N THR A 70 3.59 -13.14 -10.24
CA THR A 70 3.42 -14.52 -10.72
C THR A 70 4.13 -15.52 -9.81
N PRO A 71 5.42 -15.33 -9.45
CA PRO A 71 6.11 -16.20 -8.49
C PRO A 71 5.42 -16.24 -7.13
N PHE A 72 5.05 -15.08 -6.57
CA PHE A 72 4.35 -15.01 -5.29
C PHE A 72 3.04 -15.79 -5.31
N ARG A 73 2.27 -15.73 -6.41
CA ARG A 73 1.02 -16.51 -6.56
C ARG A 73 1.25 -18.00 -6.73
N ALA A 74 2.35 -18.42 -7.37
CA ALA A 74 2.69 -19.82 -7.58
C ALA A 74 3.27 -20.52 -6.34
N ASP A 75 3.80 -19.77 -5.37
CA ASP A 75 4.41 -20.30 -4.15
C ASP A 75 3.45 -21.22 -3.35
N ALA A 76 3.96 -22.20 -2.59
CA ALA A 76 3.09 -23.10 -1.83
C ALA A 76 2.72 -22.58 -0.43
N ALA A 77 3.36 -21.51 0.04
CA ALA A 77 3.07 -20.90 1.34
C ALA A 77 1.72 -20.19 1.31
N ASP A 78 0.78 -20.78 2.03
CA ASP A 78 -0.52 -20.17 2.27
C ASP A 78 -0.42 -19.06 3.32
N SER A 79 -1.36 -18.12 3.25
CA SER A 79 -1.55 -17.07 4.26
C SER A 79 -0.39 -16.08 4.40
N THR A 80 0.34 -15.81 3.33
CA THR A 80 1.40 -14.77 3.29
C THR A 80 0.86 -13.41 2.82
N VAL A 81 1.43 -12.32 3.36
CA VAL A 81 1.18 -10.95 2.88
C VAL A 81 2.37 -10.50 2.04
N LEU A 82 2.15 -10.04 0.82
CA LEU A 82 3.16 -9.37 0.00
C LEU A 82 2.89 -7.87 0.01
N ILE A 83 3.89 -7.09 0.41
CA ILE A 83 3.85 -5.63 0.30
C ILE A 83 4.82 -5.19 -0.79
N VAL A 84 4.27 -4.58 -1.84
CA VAL A 84 5.05 -3.95 -2.92
C VAL A 84 5.02 -2.45 -2.72
N SER A 85 6.20 -1.84 -2.69
CA SER A 85 6.36 -0.38 -2.62
C SER A 85 6.91 0.18 -3.93
N GLY A 86 6.55 1.41 -4.29
CA GLY A 86 7.06 2.02 -5.51
C GLY A 86 6.50 3.42 -5.78
N PRO A 87 6.71 3.94 -7.01
CA PRO A 87 6.16 5.23 -7.44
C PRO A 87 4.65 5.15 -7.65
N ALA A 88 4.05 6.31 -7.93
CA ALA A 88 2.62 6.45 -8.21
C ALA A 88 2.07 5.47 -9.27
N ALA A 89 2.89 5.13 -10.27
CA ALA A 89 2.53 4.18 -11.33
C ALA A 89 2.08 2.80 -10.82
N LEU A 90 2.47 2.43 -9.59
CA LEU A 90 2.05 1.17 -8.95
C LEU A 90 0.52 1.08 -8.76
N LEU A 91 -0.18 2.22 -8.70
CA LEU A 91 -1.65 2.32 -8.58
C LEU A 91 -2.34 2.69 -9.90
N SER A 92 -1.63 2.62 -11.02
CA SER A 92 -2.21 2.88 -12.35
C SER A 92 -3.37 1.94 -12.67
N GLU A 93 -4.18 2.32 -13.67
CA GLU A 93 -5.31 1.50 -14.12
C GLU A 93 -4.92 0.07 -14.52
N LYS A 94 -3.69 -0.14 -15.01
CA LYS A 94 -3.18 -1.45 -15.42
C LYS A 94 -2.91 -2.37 -14.23
N SER A 95 -2.41 -1.82 -13.13
CA SER A 95 -1.99 -2.59 -11.95
C SER A 95 -3.03 -2.60 -10.82
N ARG A 96 -4.02 -1.69 -10.82
CA ARG A 96 -5.01 -1.59 -9.73
C ARG A 96 -5.75 -2.89 -9.42
N GLY A 97 -5.99 -3.73 -10.43
CA GLY A 97 -6.69 -5.02 -10.27
C GLY A 97 -5.84 -6.12 -9.63
N LEU A 98 -4.54 -5.88 -9.40
CA LEU A 98 -3.63 -6.84 -8.78
C LEU A 98 -3.72 -6.84 -7.25
N TRP A 99 -4.10 -5.71 -6.67
CA TRP A 99 -3.97 -5.43 -5.24
C TRP A 99 -5.25 -5.77 -4.49
N ASN A 100 -5.10 -6.38 -3.31
CA ASN A 100 -6.20 -6.48 -2.36
C ASN A 100 -6.39 -5.14 -1.66
N PHE A 101 -5.30 -4.51 -1.24
CA PHE A 101 -5.33 -3.26 -0.49
C PHE A 101 -4.29 -2.29 -1.03
N THR A 102 -4.63 -1.01 -1.05
CA THR A 102 -3.76 0.05 -1.57
C THR A 102 -3.60 1.13 -0.52
N LEU A 103 -2.34 1.49 -0.23
CA LEU A 103 -2.01 2.60 0.65
C LEU A 103 -1.35 3.70 -0.16
N TRP A 104 -1.88 4.91 -0.03
CA TRP A 104 -1.30 6.10 -0.61
C TRP A 104 -0.78 7.01 0.49
N GLN A 105 0.52 7.29 0.45
CA GLN A 105 1.15 8.24 1.37
C GLN A 105 1.24 9.63 0.73
N LEU A 106 1.17 10.66 1.56
CA LEU A 106 1.23 12.08 1.20
C LEU A 106 2.17 12.82 2.16
N ALA A 107 2.72 13.95 1.72
CA ALA A 107 3.34 14.94 2.60
C ALA A 107 2.95 16.37 2.17
N GLY A 108 2.71 17.24 3.14
CA GLY A 108 2.28 18.62 2.94
C GLY A 108 0.98 18.71 2.12
N ASP A 109 1.03 19.49 1.04
CA ASP A 109 -0.11 19.73 0.15
C ASP A 109 -0.25 18.69 -0.97
N GLU A 110 0.47 17.57 -0.89
CA GLU A 110 0.31 16.47 -1.85
C GLU A 110 -1.12 15.93 -1.88
N GLN A 111 -1.58 15.60 -3.08
CA GLN A 111 -2.95 15.21 -3.31
C GLN A 111 -3.20 13.74 -2.95
N PRO A 112 -4.39 13.42 -2.41
CA PRO A 112 -4.80 12.05 -2.19
C PRO A 112 -5.08 11.33 -3.51
N HIS A 113 -4.90 10.01 -3.53
CA HIS A 113 -5.22 9.17 -4.67
C HIS A 113 -6.54 8.42 -4.40
N SER A 114 -7.55 8.64 -5.25
CA SER A 114 -8.92 8.16 -4.98
C SER A 114 -9.07 6.63 -4.94
N VAL A 115 -8.23 5.90 -5.66
CA VAL A 115 -8.21 4.42 -5.66
C VAL A 115 -7.54 3.80 -4.42
N ALA A 116 -6.99 4.62 -3.52
CA ALA A 116 -6.33 4.14 -2.31
C ALA A 116 -7.36 3.70 -1.26
N SER A 117 -7.20 2.50 -0.70
CA SER A 117 -7.97 2.02 0.44
C SER A 117 -7.66 2.82 1.71
N ALA A 118 -6.41 3.24 1.87
CA ALA A 118 -5.94 4.05 2.99
C ALA A 118 -5.07 5.21 2.53
N LEU A 119 -5.24 6.37 3.18
CA LEU A 119 -4.40 7.55 2.99
C LEU A 119 -3.63 7.82 4.28
N VAL A 120 -2.31 8.01 4.18
CA VAL A 120 -1.46 8.32 5.35
C VAL A 120 -0.70 9.61 5.10
N ASP A 121 -0.87 10.57 6.00
CA ASP A 121 -0.08 11.79 6.03
C ASP A 121 1.25 11.54 6.75
N LEU A 122 2.34 11.76 6.03
CA LEU A 122 3.73 11.63 6.44
C LEU A 122 4.48 12.96 6.38
N THR A 123 3.79 14.09 6.52
CA THR A 123 4.40 15.41 6.67
C THR A 123 5.33 15.45 7.88
N ASP A 124 4.91 14.81 8.98
CA ASP A 124 5.77 14.46 10.11
C ASP A 124 5.91 12.92 10.18
N PRO A 125 6.98 12.35 9.62
CA PRO A 125 7.17 10.89 9.62
C PRO A 125 7.29 10.26 11.00
N ALA A 126 7.60 11.04 12.05
CA ALA A 126 7.65 10.55 13.42
C ALA A 126 6.26 10.39 14.04
N ASN A 127 5.26 11.11 13.50
CA ASN A 127 3.88 11.08 13.96
C ASN A 127 2.92 10.88 12.76
N PRO A 128 2.97 9.71 12.09
CA PRO A 128 2.13 9.41 10.95
C PRO A 128 0.65 9.43 11.34
N SER A 129 -0.20 9.99 10.49
CA SER A 129 -1.64 10.10 10.77
C SER A 129 -2.50 9.61 9.61
N ARG A 130 -3.62 8.95 9.94
CA ARG A 130 -4.61 8.54 8.94
C ARG A 130 -5.34 9.79 8.42
N ARG A 131 -5.36 9.97 7.10
CA ARG A 131 -6.16 11.01 6.43
C ARG A 131 -7.42 10.37 5.84
N PHE A 132 -8.52 11.09 5.91
CA PHE A 132 -9.76 10.76 5.20
C PHE A 132 -10.04 11.90 4.24
N ALA A 133 -9.91 11.65 2.94
CA ALA A 133 -10.21 12.66 1.94
C ALA A 133 -11.74 12.76 1.79
N ASP A 134 -12.26 13.98 1.88
CA ASP A 134 -13.65 14.25 1.52
C ASP A 134 -13.75 14.34 -0.01
N TYR A 135 -13.97 13.19 -0.64
CA TYR A 135 -14.12 13.11 -2.10
C TYR A 135 -15.37 13.86 -2.61
N CYS A 136 -16.34 14.20 -1.75
CA CYS A 136 -17.46 15.07 -2.13
C CYS A 136 -17.06 16.54 -2.28
N ALA A 137 -15.94 16.95 -1.66
CA ALA A 137 -15.37 18.29 -1.80
C ALA A 137 -14.33 18.41 -2.93
N LEU A 138 -13.95 17.30 -3.57
CA LEU A 138 -12.97 17.26 -4.65
C LEU A 138 -13.65 17.33 -6.04
N PRO A 139 -13.09 18.08 -7.01
CA PRO A 139 -13.56 18.07 -8.39
C PRO A 139 -13.69 16.65 -8.98
N ALA A 140 -14.65 16.45 -9.87
CA ALA A 140 -14.94 15.14 -10.48
C ALA A 140 -13.77 14.55 -11.31
N SER A 141 -12.74 15.33 -11.61
CA SER A 141 -11.52 14.90 -12.32
C SER A 141 -10.46 14.24 -11.42
N PHE A 142 -10.74 14.02 -10.13
CA PHE A 142 -9.76 13.47 -9.19
C PHE A 142 -9.61 11.95 -9.31
N GLY A 143 -8.43 11.51 -9.78
CA GLY A 143 -7.98 10.12 -9.75
C GLY A 143 -8.20 9.29 -11.03
N ALA A 144 -8.14 9.95 -12.20
CA ALA A 144 -7.88 9.29 -13.47
C ALA A 144 -6.38 9.16 -13.74
#